data_AF-A0A949XS81-F1
#
_entry.id   AF-A0A949XS81-F1
#
_cell.length_a   1.000
_cell.length_b   1.000
_cell.length_c   1.000
_cell.angle_alpha   90.00
_cell.angle_beta   90.00
_cell.angle_gamma   90.00
#
_symmetry.space_group_name_H-M   'P 1'
#
loop_
_entity.id
_entity.type
_entity.pdbx_description
1 polymer ?
#
loop_
_entity_poly.entity_id
_entity_poly.type
_entity_poly.pdbx_seq_one_letter_code
_entity_poly.pdbx_strand_id
1 'polypeptide(L)'
;NSAAFASAPAGQQGNLGRNVLRGFGASQMDVAIQRQFRITEKVNLRFRSEFFNIFNHPNFGPPDNTLTDALFGRSTQTLASSLGTGGANGGFNPLYQIGGPRSVQLALKLVF
;
A
#
# COMPACT_ATOMS: atom_id res chain seq x y z
N ASN A 1 15.02 17.76 -5.86
CA ASN A 1 16.27 18.51 -5.62
C ASN A 1 16.35 18.79 -4.12
N SER A 2 17.11 18.02 -3.34
CA SER A 2 17.25 18.23 -1.89
C SER A 2 17.97 19.54 -1.55
N ALA A 3 18.90 19.98 -2.40
CA ALA A 3 19.62 21.25 -2.23
C ALA A 3 18.74 22.50 -2.36
N ALA A 4 17.48 22.36 -2.79
CA ALA A 4 16.51 23.45 -2.80
C ALA A 4 15.87 23.71 -1.42
N PHE A 5 16.21 22.90 -0.40
CA PHE A 5 15.65 22.99 0.94
C PHE A 5 16.77 23.22 1.96
N ALA A 6 16.53 24.13 2.89
CA ALA A 6 17.43 24.43 3.99
C ALA A 6 16.61 24.80 5.23
N SER A 7 17.17 24.56 6.43
CA SER A 7 16.54 25.00 7.67
C SER A 7 16.52 26.53 7.73
N ALA A 8 15.41 27.09 8.21
CA ALA A 8 15.36 28.51 8.49
C ALA A 8 16.32 28.85 9.64
N PRO A 9 16.91 30.07 9.66
CA PRO A 9 17.69 30.53 10.80
C PRO A 9 16.90 30.43 12.11
N ALA A 10 17.60 30.19 13.22
CA ALA A 10 16.96 30.06 14.53
C ALA A 10 16.10 31.29 14.86
N GLY A 11 14.87 31.05 15.30
CA GLY A 11 13.90 32.11 15.61
C GLY A 11 13.18 32.70 14.40
N GLN A 12 13.41 32.20 13.18
CA GLN A 12 12.71 32.64 11.97
C GLN A 12 11.78 31.56 11.43
N GLN A 13 10.63 31.99 10.90
CA GLN A 13 9.74 31.12 10.15
C GLN A 13 10.25 30.96 8.71
N GLY A 14 10.27 29.72 8.22
CA GLY A 14 10.66 29.42 6.84
C GLY A 14 9.63 29.88 5.81
N ASN A 15 10.04 29.90 4.54
CA ASN A 15 9.19 30.26 3.39
C ASN A 15 8.58 29.04 2.68
N LEU A 16 8.83 27.82 3.19
CA LEU A 16 8.37 26.60 2.56
C LEU A 16 6.83 26.47 2.69
N GLY A 17 6.15 26.31 1.57
CA GLY A 17 4.72 26.08 1.53
C GLY A 17 4.30 24.72 2.11
N ARG A 18 3.02 24.60 2.47
CA ARG A 18 2.43 23.32 2.91
C ARG A 18 2.36 22.34 1.73
N ASN A 19 2.63 21.05 1.98
CA ASN A 19 2.52 19.96 0.99
C ASN A 19 3.41 20.14 -0.26
N VAL A 20 4.54 20.85 -0.14
CA VAL A 20 5.51 21.02 -1.24
C VAL A 20 6.20 19.72 -1.60
N LEU A 21 6.53 18.88 -0.60
CA LEU A 21 7.06 17.55 -0.83
C LEU A 21 5.90 16.59 -1.13
N ARG A 22 5.75 16.21 -2.40
CA ARG A 22 4.69 15.30 -2.87
C ARG A 22 5.24 13.89 -3.08
N GLY A 23 4.44 12.90 -2.72
CA GLY A 23 4.76 11.50 -2.95
C GLY A 23 4.57 11.06 -4.40
N PHE A 24 4.91 9.81 -4.67
CA PHE A 24 4.68 9.18 -5.96
C PHE A 24 3.20 8.85 -6.16
N GLY A 25 2.79 8.76 -7.43
CA GLY A 25 1.48 8.21 -7.77
C GLY A 25 1.41 6.72 -7.40
N ALA A 26 0.21 6.26 -7.07
CA ALA A 26 -0.06 4.86 -6.80
C ALA A 26 -1.03 4.29 -7.84
N SER A 27 -0.69 3.15 -8.43
CA SER A 27 -1.59 2.40 -9.29
C SER A 27 -1.48 0.92 -8.99
N GLN A 28 -2.63 0.26 -8.87
CA GLN A 28 -2.71 -1.16 -8.57
C GLN A 28 -3.97 -1.71 -9.21
N MET A 29 -3.87 -2.95 -9.70
CA MET A 29 -5.02 -3.71 -10.19
C MET A 29 -5.18 -4.95 -9.33
N ASP A 30 -6.38 -5.10 -8.78
CA ASP A 30 -6.81 -6.23 -7.97
C ASP A 30 -7.94 -6.97 -8.70
N VAL A 31 -7.93 -8.30 -8.64
CA VAL A 31 -8.87 -9.15 -9.39
C VAL A 31 -9.43 -10.21 -8.46
N ALA A 32 -10.76 -10.34 -8.43
CA ALA A 32 -11.45 -11.43 -7.74
C ALA A 32 -12.23 -12.28 -8.75
N ILE A 33 -12.04 -13.60 -8.67
CA ILE A 33 -12.73 -14.59 -9.49
C ILE A 33 -13.48 -15.52 -8.55
N GLN A 34 -14.77 -15.71 -8.79
CA GLN A 34 -15.59 -16.65 -8.03
C GLN A 34 -16.40 -17.53 -8.97
N ARG A 35 -16.45 -18.83 -8.67
CA ARG A 35 -17.28 -19.79 -9.39
C ARG A 35 -17.92 -20.79 -8.44
N GLN A 36 -19.19 -21.10 -8.68
CA GLN A 36 -19.88 -22.19 -8.02
C GLN A 36 -19.92 -23.40 -8.95
N PHE A 37 -19.51 -24.56 -8.44
CA PHE A 37 -19.59 -25.86 -9.08
C PHE A 37 -20.70 -26.65 -8.40
N ARG A 38 -21.67 -27.16 -9.17
CA ARG A 38 -22.63 -28.14 -8.68
C ARG A 38 -21.93 -29.49 -8.65
N ILE A 39 -21.72 -30.04 -7.46
CA ILE A 39 -21.14 -31.39 -7.31
C ILE A 39 -22.27 -32.42 -7.39
N THR A 40 -23.35 -32.18 -6.66
CA THR A 40 -24.59 -32.97 -6.72
C THR A 40 -25.80 -32.03 -6.70
N GLU A 41 -27.01 -32.59 -6.72
CA GLU A 41 -28.26 -31.83 -6.61
C GLU A 41 -28.37 -31.05 -5.28
N LYS A 42 -27.76 -31.56 -4.22
CA LYS A 42 -27.78 -30.97 -2.87
C LYS A 42 -26.46 -30.29 -2.50
N VAL A 43 -25.35 -30.67 -3.12
CA VAL A 43 -24.01 -30.20 -2.76
C VAL A 43 -23.45 -29.26 -3.82
N ASN A 44 -23.11 -28.05 -3.40
CA ASN A 44 -22.42 -27.04 -4.20
C ASN A 44 -21.05 -26.71 -3.61
N LEU A 45 -20.04 -26.55 -4.47
CA LEU A 45 -18.72 -26.05 -4.11
C LEU A 45 -18.54 -24.63 -4.65
N ARG A 46 -18.32 -23.67 -3.76
CA ARG A 46 -17.92 -22.32 -4.14
C ARG A 46 -16.41 -22.19 -4.05
N PHE A 47 -15.78 -21.89 -5.17
CA PHE A 47 -14.38 -21.52 -5.27
C PHE A 47 -14.26 -20.01 -5.47
N ARG A 48 -13.38 -19.37 -4.71
CA ARG A 48 -13.01 -17.95 -4.88
C ARG A 48 -11.49 -17.83 -4.86
N SER A 49 -10.97 -17.04 -5.78
CA SER A 49 -9.59 -16.58 -5.79
C SER A 49 -9.54 -15.06 -5.88
N GLU A 50 -8.63 -14.46 -5.14
CA GLU A 50 -8.38 -13.01 -5.13
C GLU A 50 -6.91 -12.77 -5.35
N PHE A 51 -6.59 -11.88 -6.28
CA PHE A 51 -5.24 -11.49 -6.65
C PHE A 51 -5.11 -10.00 -6.35
N PHE A 52 -4.20 -9.67 -5.44
CA PHE A 52 -3.86 -8.28 -5.13
C PHE A 52 -2.55 -7.93 -5.83
N ASN A 53 -2.49 -6.74 -6.42
CA ASN A 53 -1.38 -6.28 -7.24
C ASN A 53 -1.02 -7.30 -8.34
N ILE A 54 -1.99 -7.59 -9.22
CA ILE A 54 -1.86 -8.63 -10.25
C ILE A 54 -0.66 -8.38 -11.19
N PHE A 55 -0.27 -7.12 -11.42
CA PHE A 55 0.92 -6.77 -12.21
C PHE A 55 2.21 -6.68 -11.40
N ASN A 56 2.16 -6.85 -10.08
CA ASN A 56 3.30 -6.67 -9.17
C ASN A 56 4.00 -5.32 -9.35
N HIS A 57 3.23 -4.25 -9.60
CA HIS A 57 3.76 -2.90 -9.76
C HIS A 57 4.11 -2.32 -8.38
N PRO A 58 5.35 -1.86 -8.15
CA PRO A 58 5.72 -1.23 -6.88
C PRO A 58 5.05 0.13 -6.73
N ASN A 59 4.30 0.31 -5.65
CA ASN A 59 3.84 1.62 -5.22
C ASN A 59 4.70 2.09 -4.05
N PHE A 60 5.37 3.22 -4.23
CA PHE A 60 6.26 3.79 -3.23
C PHE A 60 5.49 4.62 -2.21
N GLY A 61 5.91 4.56 -0.96
CA GLY A 61 5.39 5.40 0.11
C GLY A 61 5.83 6.87 -0.05
N PRO A 62 5.35 7.75 0.82
CA PRO A 62 5.79 9.14 0.84
C PRO A 62 7.31 9.22 1.04
N PRO A 63 7.98 10.19 0.42
CA PRO A 63 9.39 10.45 0.67
C PRO A 63 9.62 10.91 2.11
N ASP A 64 10.83 10.68 2.61
CA ASP A 64 11.27 11.22 3.89
C ASP A 64 11.14 12.75 3.90
N ASN A 65 10.40 13.27 4.86
CA ASN A 65 10.12 14.68 5.03
C ASN A 65 10.98 15.34 6.12
N THR A 66 11.91 14.60 6.73
CA THR A 66 12.83 15.10 7.73
C THR A 66 14.03 15.74 7.06
N LEU A 67 14.10 17.07 7.07
CA LEU A 67 15.13 17.82 6.34
C LEU A 67 16.57 17.49 6.76
N THR A 68 16.77 17.09 8.02
CA THR A 68 18.08 16.74 8.57
C THR A 68 18.51 15.31 8.24
N ASP A 69 17.63 14.47 7.68
CA ASP A 69 17.96 13.10 7.29
C ASP A 69 18.74 13.08 5.97
N ALA A 70 19.73 12.19 5.87
CA ALA A 70 20.46 11.92 4.63
C ALA A 70 19.55 11.42 3.49
N LEU A 71 18.38 10.86 3.84
CA LEU A 71 17.40 10.33 2.90
C LEU A 71 16.28 11.32 2.55
N PHE A 72 16.35 12.58 3.01
CA PHE A 72 15.36 13.61 2.72
C PHE A 72 14.96 13.66 1.24
N GLY A 73 13.65 13.64 1.00
CA GLY A 73 13.05 13.67 -0.34
C GLY A 73 13.11 12.35 -1.09
N ARG A 74 13.58 11.26 -0.48
CA ARG A 74 13.59 9.91 -1.07
C ARG A 74 12.53 9.02 -0.43
N SER A 75 11.88 8.20 -1.24
CA SER A 75 11.03 7.13 -0.72
C SER A 75 11.87 5.90 -0.42
N THR A 76 11.70 5.35 0.78
CA THR A 76 12.50 4.24 1.33
C THR A 76 11.66 3.02 1.66
N GLN A 77 10.34 3.11 1.48
CA GLN A 77 9.37 2.07 1.81
C GLN A 77 8.27 1.99 0.76
N THR A 78 7.55 0.87 0.73
CA THR A 78 6.34 0.73 -0.08
C THR A 78 5.17 1.49 0.53
N LEU A 79 4.18 1.82 -0.29
CA LEU A 79 2.99 2.54 0.14
C LEU A 79 2.22 1.78 1.22
N ALA A 80 2.07 0.46 1.10
CA ALA A 80 1.38 -0.34 2.13
C ALA A 80 2.03 -0.20 3.52
N SER A 81 3.36 -0.13 3.60
CA SER A 81 4.06 0.08 4.87
C SER A 81 3.83 1.47 5.46
N SER A 82 3.52 2.46 4.61
CA SER A 82 3.22 3.84 5.06
C SER A 82 1.76 4.07 5.47
N LEU A 83 0.82 3.25 4.97
CA LEU A 83 -0.61 3.36 5.27
C LEU A 83 -0.99 2.74 6.63
N GLY A 84 0.01 2.28 7.39
CA GLY A 84 -0.15 1.66 8.70
C GLY A 84 0.34 0.22 8.70
N THR A 85 1.65 0.02 8.82
CA THR A 85 2.17 -1.18 9.51
C THR A 85 1.67 -1.15 10.96
N GLY A 86 1.10 -2.27 11.41
CA GLY A 86 0.56 -2.42 12.77
C GLY A 86 1.57 -2.05 13.87
N GLY A 87 1.55 -0.78 14.28
CA GLY A 87 1.88 -0.40 15.64
C GLY A 87 0.83 -0.98 16.59
N ALA A 88 1.14 -1.02 17.88
CA ALA A 88 0.47 -1.76 18.96
C ALA A 88 -1.07 -1.57 19.15
N ASN A 89 -1.78 -0.88 18.25
CA ASN A 89 -3.21 -0.56 18.34
C ASN A 89 -4.05 -0.93 17.08
N GLY A 90 -3.53 -1.75 16.15
CA GLY A 90 -4.34 -2.33 15.06
C GLY A 90 -4.27 -1.59 13.72
N GLY A 91 -4.12 -2.36 12.65
CA GLY A 91 -4.13 -1.93 11.26
C GLY A 91 -4.46 -3.12 10.34
N PHE A 92 -4.86 -2.85 9.10
CA PHE A 92 -5.17 -3.89 8.12
C PHE A 92 -3.89 -4.65 7.71
N ASN A 93 -4.01 -5.91 7.24
CA ASN A 93 -2.85 -6.69 6.78
C ASN A 93 -2.30 -6.09 5.46
N PRO A 94 -1.01 -5.72 5.37
CA PRO A 94 -0.45 -5.05 4.20
C PRO A 94 -0.43 -5.91 2.92
N LEU A 95 -0.63 -7.23 3.04
CA LEU A 95 -0.70 -8.14 1.88
C LEU A 95 -1.96 -7.94 1.04
N TYR A 96 -3.03 -7.40 1.61
CA TYR A 96 -4.35 -7.26 0.95
C TYR A 96 -4.73 -5.81 0.70
N GLN A 97 -3.74 -4.91 0.74
CA GLN A 97 -3.93 -3.47 0.57
C GLN A 97 -3.18 -2.94 -0.65
N ILE A 98 -3.48 -1.70 -1.01
CA ILE A 98 -2.74 -1.00 -2.05
C ILE A 98 -1.27 -0.81 -1.66
N GLY A 99 -0.38 -1.06 -2.62
CA GLY A 99 1.05 -0.88 -2.48
C GLY A 99 1.77 -1.95 -1.68
N GLY A 100 1.09 -3.06 -1.40
CA GLY A 100 1.71 -4.30 -0.97
C GLY A 100 2.37 -5.04 -2.14
N PRO A 101 3.21 -6.04 -1.85
CA PRO A 101 3.63 -7.01 -2.87
C PRO A 101 2.44 -7.80 -3.40
N ARG A 102 2.58 -8.43 -4.57
CA ARG A 102 1.55 -9.33 -5.10
C ARG A 102 1.19 -10.41 -4.08
N SER A 103 -0.10 -10.58 -3.82
CA SER A 103 -0.61 -11.64 -2.95
C SER A 103 -1.82 -12.33 -3.58
N VAL A 104 -2.06 -13.57 -3.16
CA VAL A 104 -3.19 -14.38 -3.64
C VAL A 104 -3.90 -15.00 -2.46
N GLN A 105 -5.22 -14.88 -2.42
CA GLN A 105 -6.08 -15.57 -1.47
C GLN A 105 -6.94 -16.60 -2.20
N LEU A 106 -6.97 -17.82 -1.69
CA LEU A 106 -7.82 -18.90 -2.19
C LEU A 106 -8.81 -19.32 -1.11
N ALA A 107 -10.07 -19.53 -1.51
CA ALA A 107 -11.11 -20.01 -0.62
C ALA A 107 -11.97 -21.08 -1.29
N LEU A 108 -12.31 -22.11 -0.52
CA LEU A 108 -13.24 -23.17 -0.88
C LEU A 108 -14.34 -23.22 0.18
N LYS A 109 -15.60 -23.24 -0.26
CA LYS A 109 -16.76 -23.40 0.62
C LYS A 109 -17.70 -24.45 0.07
N LEU A 110 -17.94 -25.49 0.86
CA LEU A 110 -19.02 -26.45 0.61
C LEU A 110 -20.35 -25.88 1.12
N VAL A 111 -21.40 -26.08 0.33
CA VAL A 111 -22.78 -25.69 0.65
C VAL A 111 -23.65 -26.91 0.40
N PHE A 112 -24.41 -27.31 1.42
CA PHE A 112 -25.28 -28.49 1.44
C PHE A 112 -26.71 -28.09 1.79
#